data_AF-A0A0F9M7G9-F1
#
_entry.id   AF-A0A0F9M7G9-F1
#
_cell.length_a   1.000
_cell.length_b   1.000
_cell.length_c   1.000
_cell.angle_alpha   90.00
_cell.angle_beta   90.00
_cell.angle_gamma   90.00
#
_symmetry.space_group_name_H-M   'P 1'
#
loop_
_entity.id
_entity.type
_entity.pdbx_description
1 polymer ?
#
loop_
_entity_poly.entity_id
_entity_poly.type
_entity_poly.pdbx_seq_one_letter_code
_entity_poly.pdbx_strand_id
1 'polypeptide(L)'
;MAVINKNWLFLAEGYTGSRAYAEALLKLPGSSEIGVHHARWPALRDAGLICPLSLKTFSVVRHPLDIIATQCAKNDKNSVPYWLTHRFLSRQSFFMHRPDVIIEYGSCLKIMVEAVVEETINVETMFKTEGKVKWQDIFTKEDVEFALATIPELITLGYVPSALRHQARSYDVNPYLEKHHGCH
;
A
#
# COMPACT_ATOMS: atom_id res chain seq x y z
N MET A 1 10.86 6.42 1.79
CA MET A 1 11.08 7.87 1.73
C MET A 1 9.97 8.52 2.55
N ALA A 2 10.30 9.52 3.35
CA ALA A 2 9.31 10.36 4.00
C ALA A 2 9.63 11.82 3.67
N VAL A 3 8.60 12.58 3.32
CA VAL A 3 8.74 13.99 2.91
C VAL A 3 7.92 14.83 3.87
N ILE A 4 8.53 15.81 4.50
CA ILE A 4 7.87 16.73 5.43
C ILE A 4 7.84 18.12 4.84
N ASN A 5 6.75 18.83 5.08
CA ASN A 5 6.60 20.27 4.93
C ASN A 5 5.96 20.84 6.19
N LYS A 6 5.81 22.17 6.28
CA LYS A 6 5.29 22.92 7.42
C LYS A 6 4.01 22.34 8.04
N ASN A 7 3.10 21.81 7.21
CA ASN A 7 1.75 21.39 7.62
C ASN A 7 1.44 19.90 7.37
N TRP A 8 2.33 19.17 6.70
CA TRP A 8 2.04 17.79 6.30
C TRP A 8 3.27 16.89 6.28
N LEU A 9 3.03 15.59 6.41
CA LEU A 9 4.03 14.54 6.34
C LEU A 9 3.56 13.45 5.38
N PHE A 10 4.27 13.29 4.27
CA PHE A 10 4.07 12.21 3.32
C PHE A 10 4.93 11.00 3.69
N LEU A 11 4.29 9.83 3.81
CA LEU A 11 4.97 8.57 4.10
C LEU A 11 4.85 7.64 2.88
N ALA A 12 5.96 7.40 2.17
CA ALA A 12 5.91 6.59 0.96
C ALA A 12 5.80 5.09 1.28
N GLU A 13 4.70 4.48 0.84
CA GLU A 13 4.42 3.05 0.96
C GLU A 13 5.00 2.24 -0.22
N GLY A 14 5.25 0.95 -0.01
CA GLY A 14 5.71 0.07 -1.10
C GLY A 14 4.65 -0.11 -2.19
N TYR A 15 5.09 -0.30 -3.44
CA TYR A 15 4.24 -0.74 -4.57
C TYR A 15 3.10 0.19 -5.02
N THR A 16 3.10 1.44 -4.59
CA THR A 16 1.98 2.39 -4.79
C THR A 16 2.32 3.59 -5.69
N GLY A 17 3.45 3.58 -6.40
CA GLY A 17 3.91 4.74 -7.18
C GLY A 17 4.28 5.97 -6.32
N SER A 18 4.19 5.82 -5.00
CA SER A 18 4.53 6.78 -3.95
C SER A 18 5.93 7.40 -4.07
N ARG A 19 6.88 6.72 -4.70
CA ARG A 19 8.22 7.28 -4.98
C ARG A 19 8.15 8.51 -5.89
N ALA A 20 7.43 8.42 -7.01
CA ALA A 20 7.30 9.54 -7.94
C ALA A 20 6.60 10.74 -7.28
N TYR A 21 5.63 10.46 -6.41
CA TYR A 21 4.96 11.49 -5.63
C TYR A 21 5.86 12.12 -4.57
N ALA A 22 6.63 11.33 -3.82
CA ALA A 22 7.60 11.90 -2.89
C ALA A 22 8.66 12.74 -3.62
N GLU A 23 9.15 12.29 -4.78
CA GLU A 23 10.09 13.07 -5.61
C GLU A 23 9.47 14.39 -6.12
N ALA A 24 8.18 14.38 -6.47
CA ALA A 24 7.45 15.60 -6.84
C ALA A 24 7.24 16.53 -5.64
N LEU A 25 6.86 15.99 -4.48
CA LEU A 25 6.64 16.73 -3.25
C LEU A 25 7.92 17.38 -2.73
N LEU A 26 9.08 16.74 -2.89
CA LEU A 26 10.38 17.32 -2.54
C LEU A 26 10.72 18.59 -3.33
N LYS A 27 10.09 18.82 -4.48
CA LYS A 27 10.29 20.03 -5.28
C LYS A 27 9.48 21.23 -4.75
N LEU A 28 8.53 21.02 -3.83
CA LEU A 28 7.74 22.10 -3.25
C LEU A 28 8.59 22.92 -2.25
N PRO A 29 8.42 24.25 -2.19
CA PRO A 29 9.13 25.11 -1.23
C PRO A 29 8.94 24.64 0.22
N GLY A 30 10.02 24.59 0.99
CA GLY A 30 9.99 24.17 2.39
C GLY A 30 9.85 22.67 2.62
N SER A 31 9.83 21.86 1.56
CA SER A 31 9.84 20.40 1.69
C SER A 31 11.25 19.87 1.96
N SER A 32 11.33 18.80 2.74
CA SER A 32 12.59 18.09 3.00
C SER A 32 12.35 16.59 3.13
N GLU A 33 13.34 15.79 2.71
CA GLU A 33 13.35 14.36 2.99
C GLU A 33 13.80 14.15 4.44
N ILE A 34 13.09 13.29 5.16
CA ILE A 34 13.44 12.91 6.53
C ILE A 34 13.50 11.40 6.71
N GLY A 35 14.42 10.98 7.58
CA GLY A 35 14.65 9.58 7.90
C GLY A 35 15.29 8.78 6.77
N VAL A 36 15.24 7.46 6.90
CA VAL A 36 15.81 6.49 5.94
C VAL A 36 14.74 5.94 4.99
N HIS A 37 15.17 5.20 3.95
CA HIS A 37 14.26 4.48 3.07
C HIS A 37 13.32 3.57 3.91
N HIS A 38 12.01 3.79 3.79
CA HIS A 38 10.94 3.19 4.63
C HIS A 38 10.89 3.59 6.11
N ALA A 39 11.33 4.81 6.48
CA ALA A 39 11.16 5.32 7.84
C ALA A 39 9.70 5.19 8.31
N ARG A 40 9.52 4.64 9.52
CA ARG A 40 8.20 4.45 10.14
C ARG A 40 7.85 5.66 11.00
N TRP A 41 6.56 5.95 11.12
CA TRP A 41 6.05 7.08 11.89
C TRP A 41 6.57 7.12 13.35
N PRO A 42 6.57 6.01 14.13
CA PRO A 42 7.17 6.02 15.47
C PRO A 42 8.67 6.34 15.45
N ALA A 43 9.42 5.77 14.50
CA ALA A 43 10.86 6.01 14.42
C ALA A 43 11.20 7.47 14.10
N LEU A 44 10.42 8.12 13.23
CA LEU A 44 10.59 9.55 12.92
C LEU A 44 10.29 10.43 14.14
N ARG A 45 9.25 10.10 14.90
CA ARG A 45 8.88 10.81 16.14
C ARG A 45 9.93 10.63 17.22
N ASP A 46 10.36 9.40 17.46
CA ASP A 46 11.30 9.06 18.53
C ASP A 46 12.69 9.67 18.23
N ALA A 47 13.03 9.87 16.95
CA ALA A 47 14.22 10.61 16.52
C ALA A 47 14.07 12.15 16.60
N GLY A 48 12.91 12.67 17.01
CA GLY A 48 12.63 14.11 17.07
C GLY A 48 12.56 14.79 15.71
N LEU A 49 12.39 14.04 14.62
CA LEU A 49 12.37 14.57 13.25
C LEU A 49 11.01 15.18 12.88
N ILE A 50 9.97 14.89 13.64
CA ILE A 50 8.60 15.39 13.42
C ILE A 50 7.95 15.82 14.75
N CYS A 51 7.11 16.85 14.70
CA CYS A 51 6.21 17.20 15.80
C CYS A 51 4.77 16.73 15.45
N PRO A 52 4.17 15.78 16.20
CA PRO A 52 2.89 15.17 15.81
C PRO A 52 1.69 16.13 15.86
N LEU A 53 1.76 17.19 16.65
CA LEU A 53 0.60 18.02 17.00
C LEU A 53 0.17 18.98 15.88
N SER A 54 0.93 19.09 14.79
CA SER A 54 0.67 20.10 13.74
C SER A 54 0.72 19.56 12.31
N LEU A 55 0.97 18.27 12.10
CA LEU A 55 1.20 17.72 10.76
C LEU A 55 0.08 16.77 10.36
N LYS A 56 -0.56 17.06 9.23
CA LYS A 56 -1.44 16.11 8.55
C LYS A 56 -0.60 15.02 7.90
N THR A 57 -0.66 13.80 8.43
CA THR A 57 0.09 12.68 7.86
C THR A 57 -0.72 12.04 6.74
N PHE A 58 -0.08 11.73 5.61
CA PHE A 58 -0.77 11.09 4.50
C PHE A 58 0.11 10.10 3.73
N SER A 59 -0.54 9.14 3.08
CA SER A 59 0.13 8.17 2.20
C SER A 59 -0.73 7.79 1.02
N VAL A 60 -0.07 7.33 -0.05
CA VAL A 60 -0.71 6.70 -1.20
C VAL A 60 -0.65 5.20 -1.04
N VAL A 61 -1.82 4.56 -0.98
CA VAL A 61 -1.99 3.11 -0.89
C VAL A 61 -2.62 2.57 -2.16
N ARG A 62 -2.55 1.27 -2.38
CA ARG A 62 -3.07 0.61 -3.57
C ARG A 62 -3.78 -0.65 -3.13
N HIS A 63 -4.79 -1.08 -3.87
CA HIS A 63 -5.49 -2.31 -3.54
C HIS A 63 -4.48 -3.49 -3.39
N PRO A 64 -4.43 -4.21 -2.25
CA PRO A 64 -3.49 -5.30 -2.02
C PRO A 64 -3.47 -6.37 -3.12
N LEU A 65 -4.65 -6.77 -3.62
CA LEU A 65 -4.75 -7.76 -4.71
C LEU A 65 -4.20 -7.22 -6.04
N ASP A 66 -4.31 -5.91 -6.27
CA ASP A 66 -3.71 -5.26 -7.44
C ASP A 66 -2.17 -5.24 -7.36
N ILE A 67 -1.61 -5.18 -6.15
CA ILE A 67 -0.17 -5.26 -5.94
C ILE A 67 0.30 -6.66 -6.31
N ILE A 68 -0.36 -7.70 -5.78
CA ILE A 68 -0.04 -9.10 -6.11
C ILE A 68 -0.18 -9.34 -7.62
N ALA A 69 -1.31 -8.96 -8.23
CA ALA A 69 -1.54 -9.09 -9.67
C ALA A 69 -0.40 -8.48 -10.50
N THR A 70 0.09 -7.29 -10.10
CA THR A 70 1.24 -6.66 -10.76
C THR A 70 2.55 -7.37 -10.50
N GLN A 71 2.76 -7.98 -9.34
CA GLN A 71 3.95 -8.80 -9.08
C GLN A 71 3.93 -10.07 -9.93
N CYS A 72 2.79 -10.77 -10.03
CA CYS A 72 2.64 -11.92 -10.92
C CYS A 72 2.88 -11.55 -12.39
N ALA A 73 2.35 -10.40 -12.84
CA ALA A 73 2.57 -9.94 -14.21
C ALA A 73 4.05 -9.56 -14.50
N LYS A 74 4.81 -9.14 -13.48
CA LYS A 74 6.23 -8.79 -13.60
C LYS A 74 7.16 -10.00 -13.48
N ASN A 75 6.73 -11.05 -12.78
CA ASN A 75 7.55 -12.21 -12.44
C ASN A 75 6.77 -13.48 -12.79
N ASP A 76 7.12 -14.09 -13.93
CA ASP A 76 6.49 -15.30 -14.45
C ASP A 76 6.65 -16.53 -13.54
N LYS A 77 7.59 -16.48 -12.59
CA LYS A 77 7.91 -17.59 -11.69
C LYS A 77 7.01 -17.73 -10.47
N ASN A 78 6.29 -16.66 -10.10
CA ASN A 78 5.57 -16.62 -8.83
C ASN A 78 4.06 -16.46 -9.07
N SER A 79 3.32 -17.51 -8.76
CA SER A 79 1.86 -17.57 -8.88
C SER A 79 1.12 -16.74 -7.80
N VAL A 80 -0.17 -16.47 -8.02
CA VAL A 80 -1.03 -15.81 -7.01
C VAL A 80 -1.03 -16.57 -5.67
N PRO A 81 -1.21 -17.91 -5.64
CA PRO A 81 -1.13 -18.67 -4.41
C PRO A 81 0.22 -18.57 -3.72
N TYR A 82 1.33 -18.56 -4.47
CA TYR A 82 2.66 -18.32 -3.87
C TYR A 82 2.70 -16.99 -3.12
N TRP A 83 2.26 -15.89 -3.74
CA TRP A 83 2.27 -14.58 -3.10
C TRP A 83 1.38 -14.50 -1.86
N LEU A 84 0.19 -15.11 -1.91
CA LEU A 84 -0.76 -15.15 -0.79
C LEU A 84 -0.21 -15.97 0.38
N THR A 85 0.23 -17.20 0.12
CA THR A 85 0.77 -18.11 1.14
C THR A 85 2.07 -17.58 1.74
N HIS A 86 3.02 -17.14 0.92
CA HIS A 86 4.28 -16.57 1.38
C HIS A 86 4.06 -15.35 2.27
N ARG A 87 3.16 -14.44 1.88
CA ARG A 87 2.87 -13.24 2.66
C ARG A 87 2.19 -13.57 3.99
N PHE A 88 1.25 -14.51 4.00
CA PHE A 88 0.62 -14.98 5.23
C PHE A 88 1.66 -15.58 6.20
N LEU A 89 2.51 -16.49 5.72
CA LEU A 89 3.52 -17.17 6.53
C LEU A 89 4.60 -16.20 7.04
N SER A 90 5.05 -15.27 6.19
CA SER A 90 6.04 -14.25 6.56
C SER A 90 5.46 -13.08 7.37
N ARG A 91 4.13 -13.02 7.54
CA ARG A 91 3.40 -11.97 8.25
C ARG A 91 3.74 -10.55 7.75
N GLN A 92 4.02 -10.44 6.45
CA GLN A 92 4.37 -9.15 5.86
C GLN A 92 3.12 -8.30 5.64
N SER A 93 3.14 -7.06 6.14
CA SER A 93 2.11 -6.06 5.88
C SER A 93 2.29 -5.44 4.49
N PHE A 94 1.21 -5.05 3.83
CA PHE A 94 1.28 -4.31 2.56
C PHE A 94 1.70 -2.87 2.80
N PHE A 95 1.19 -2.31 3.88
CA PHE A 95 1.40 -0.93 4.29
C PHE A 95 2.00 -0.92 5.69
N MET A 96 2.99 -0.07 5.90
CA MET A 96 3.69 0.07 7.18
C MET A 96 3.14 1.22 8.00
N HIS A 97 2.51 2.19 7.35
CA HIS A 97 2.06 3.44 7.92
C HIS A 97 0.54 3.41 8.11
N ARG A 98 0.06 4.06 9.17
CA ARG A 98 -1.36 4.33 9.40
C ARG A 98 -1.55 5.84 9.48
N PRO A 99 -1.48 6.53 8.33
CA PRO A 99 -1.57 7.99 8.30
C PRO A 99 -3.00 8.46 8.58
N ASP A 100 -3.14 9.76 8.87
CA ASP A 100 -4.44 10.43 9.06
C ASP A 100 -5.26 10.42 7.77
N VAL A 101 -4.56 10.55 6.62
CA VAL A 101 -5.17 10.54 5.30
C VAL A 101 -4.59 9.42 4.45
N ILE A 102 -5.47 8.55 3.98
CA ILE A 102 -5.14 7.49 3.04
C ILE A 102 -5.68 7.89 1.67
N ILE A 103 -4.80 7.96 0.68
CA ILE A 103 -5.15 8.27 -0.70
C ILE A 103 -5.03 7.00 -1.54
N GLU A 104 -6.11 6.61 -2.20
CA GLU A 104 -6.11 5.43 -3.06
C GLU A 104 -5.42 5.70 -4.40
N TYR A 105 -4.56 4.78 -4.81
CA TYR A 105 -3.88 4.79 -6.10
C TYR A 105 -4.90 4.55 -7.22
N GLY A 106 -5.21 5.61 -7.98
CA GLY A 106 -6.20 5.58 -9.04
C GLY A 106 -6.16 6.82 -9.95
N SER A 107 -7.20 6.99 -10.75
CA SER A 107 -7.31 8.02 -11.81
C SER A 107 -7.28 9.47 -11.31
N CYS A 108 -7.53 9.72 -10.02
CA CYS A 108 -7.57 11.05 -9.43
C CYS A 108 -6.43 11.30 -8.43
N LEU A 109 -5.39 10.47 -8.43
CA LEU A 109 -4.35 10.51 -7.39
C LEU A 109 -3.68 11.88 -7.26
N LYS A 110 -3.35 12.52 -8.38
CA LYS A 110 -2.75 13.87 -8.40
C LYS A 110 -3.65 14.88 -7.68
N ILE A 111 -4.91 14.96 -8.07
CA ILE A 111 -5.90 15.88 -7.51
C ILE A 111 -6.04 15.68 -5.99
N MET A 112 -6.08 14.42 -5.56
CA MET A 112 -6.21 14.09 -4.13
C MET A 112 -4.98 14.49 -3.32
N VAL A 113 -3.77 14.34 -3.88
CA VAL A 113 -2.53 14.79 -3.22
C VAL A 113 -2.48 16.32 -3.17
N GLU A 114 -2.79 17.00 -4.28
CA GLU A 114 -2.85 18.48 -4.35
C GLU A 114 -3.84 19.05 -3.34
N ALA A 115 -4.98 18.38 -3.12
CA ALA A 115 -5.95 18.78 -2.09
C ALA A 115 -5.43 18.61 -0.65
N VAL A 116 -4.50 17.69 -0.40
CA VAL A 116 -3.90 17.51 0.93
C VAL A 116 -2.77 18.50 1.19
N VAL A 117 -1.96 18.79 0.16
CA VAL A 117 -0.80 19.69 0.29
C VAL A 117 -1.12 21.15 -0.01
N GLU A 118 -2.31 21.42 -0.54
CA GLU A 118 -2.80 22.76 -0.91
C GLU A 118 -1.93 23.46 -1.96
N GLU A 119 -1.21 22.68 -2.76
CA GLU A 119 -0.27 23.14 -3.79
C GLU A 119 -0.34 22.24 -5.02
N THR A 120 -0.09 22.82 -6.20
CA THR A 120 0.00 22.08 -7.46
C THR A 120 1.32 21.33 -7.53
N ILE A 121 1.27 20.05 -7.90
CA ILE A 121 2.47 19.22 -8.07
C ILE A 121 2.67 18.81 -9.53
N ASN A 122 3.92 18.80 -9.97
CA ASN A 122 4.30 18.22 -11.25
C ASN A 122 4.86 16.81 -11.03
N VAL A 123 4.04 15.79 -11.29
CA VAL A 123 4.44 14.39 -11.17
C VAL A 123 4.74 13.84 -12.56
N GLU A 124 6.00 13.50 -12.79
CA GLU A 124 6.40 12.72 -13.96
C GLU A 124 5.98 11.26 -13.75
N THR A 125 4.70 10.96 -13.97
CA THR A 125 4.22 9.58 -13.89
C THR A 125 4.67 8.81 -15.13
N MET A 126 5.72 7.99 -14.99
CA MET A 126 6.21 7.13 -16.08
C MET A 126 5.30 5.91 -16.36
N PHE A 127 4.30 5.63 -15.54
CA PHE A 127 3.49 4.42 -15.67
C PHE A 127 2.17 4.71 -16.39
N LYS A 128 2.11 4.40 -17.69
CA LYS A 128 0.83 4.16 -18.37
C LYS A 128 0.20 2.89 -17.79
N THR A 129 -0.97 3.02 -17.17
CA THR A 129 -1.83 1.91 -16.73
C THR A 129 -2.62 1.27 -17.88
N GLU A 130 -2.45 1.76 -19.11
CA GLU A 130 -3.06 1.21 -20.32
C GLU A 130 -2.56 -0.22 -20.55
N GLY A 131 -3.37 -1.22 -20.18
CA GLY A 131 -3.02 -2.64 -20.31
C GLY A 131 -2.74 -3.36 -18.99
N LYS A 132 -2.88 -2.70 -17.84
CA LYS A 132 -2.79 -3.40 -16.54
C LYS A 132 -3.96 -4.38 -16.41
N VAL A 133 -3.64 -5.68 -16.35
CA VAL A 133 -4.61 -6.74 -16.05
C VAL A 133 -5.21 -6.47 -14.67
N LYS A 134 -6.54 -6.47 -14.59
CA LYS A 134 -7.24 -6.24 -13.33
C LYS A 134 -7.06 -7.48 -12.46
N TRP A 135 -6.90 -7.31 -11.15
CA TRP A 135 -6.73 -8.45 -10.25
C TRP A 135 -7.92 -9.42 -10.33
N GLN A 136 -9.12 -8.92 -10.61
CA GLN A 136 -10.33 -9.73 -10.81
C GLN A 136 -10.20 -10.75 -11.94
N ASP A 137 -9.34 -10.49 -12.93
CA ASP A 137 -9.15 -11.37 -14.09
C ASP A 137 -8.08 -12.46 -13.84
N ILE A 138 -7.36 -12.38 -12.71
CA ILE A 138 -6.24 -13.29 -12.36
C ILE A 138 -6.60 -14.18 -11.16
N PHE A 139 -7.32 -13.63 -10.19
CA PHE A 139 -7.61 -14.30 -8.93
C PHE A 139 -8.78 -15.27 -9.09
N THR A 140 -8.62 -16.48 -8.57
CA THR A 140 -9.75 -17.41 -8.42
C THR A 140 -10.62 -17.02 -7.23
N LYS A 141 -11.83 -17.59 -7.14
CA LYS A 141 -12.71 -17.38 -5.99
C LYS A 141 -12.04 -17.80 -4.67
N GLU A 142 -11.32 -18.92 -4.68
CA GLU A 142 -10.59 -19.43 -3.51
C GLU A 142 -9.48 -18.47 -3.07
N ASP A 143 -8.74 -17.88 -4.02
CA ASP A 143 -7.69 -16.88 -3.73
C ASP A 143 -8.28 -15.64 -3.04
N VAL A 144 -9.45 -15.20 -3.49
CA VAL A 144 -10.14 -14.05 -2.91
C VAL A 144 -10.62 -14.37 -1.49
N GLU A 145 -11.22 -15.54 -1.27
CA GLU A 145 -11.66 -15.97 0.07
C GLU A 145 -10.47 -16.04 1.05
N PHE A 146 -9.36 -16.65 0.64
CA PHE A 146 -8.14 -16.68 1.44
C PHE A 146 -7.59 -15.28 1.72
N ALA A 147 -7.55 -14.42 0.71
CA ALA A 147 -7.04 -13.06 0.84
C ALA A 147 -7.89 -12.21 1.81
N LEU A 148 -9.22 -12.32 1.74
CA LEU A 148 -10.14 -11.64 2.64
C LEU A 148 -9.96 -12.09 4.10
N ALA A 149 -9.67 -13.37 4.31
CA ALA A 149 -9.38 -13.92 5.62
C ALA A 149 -8.02 -13.43 6.17
N THR A 150 -7.00 -13.36 5.32
CA THR A 150 -5.59 -13.26 5.75
C THR A 150 -4.93 -11.90 5.57
N ILE A 151 -5.48 -11.00 4.74
CA ILE A 151 -4.90 -9.67 4.47
C ILE A 151 -5.67 -8.61 5.26
N PRO A 152 -5.18 -8.15 6.43
CA PRO A 152 -5.88 -7.17 7.25
C PRO A 152 -6.07 -5.82 6.56
N GLU A 153 -5.19 -5.46 5.62
CA GLU A 153 -5.25 -4.19 4.90
C GLU A 153 -6.49 -4.06 4.02
N LEU A 154 -7.05 -5.17 3.53
CA LEU A 154 -8.31 -5.15 2.77
C LEU A 154 -9.48 -4.67 3.64
N ILE A 155 -9.44 -4.95 4.94
CA ILE A 155 -10.45 -4.49 5.89
C ILE A 155 -10.18 -3.05 6.31
N THR A 156 -8.93 -2.70 6.65
CA THR A 156 -8.61 -1.35 7.14
C THR A 156 -8.78 -0.27 6.08
N LEU A 157 -8.65 -0.63 4.80
CA LEU A 157 -8.89 0.26 3.67
C LEU A 157 -10.37 0.32 3.25
N GLY A 158 -11.27 -0.40 3.94
CA GLY A 158 -12.70 -0.37 3.64
C GLY A 158 -13.10 -1.12 2.37
N TYR A 159 -12.19 -1.89 1.76
CA TYR A 159 -12.51 -2.74 0.60
C TYR A 159 -13.40 -3.93 0.96
N VAL A 160 -13.53 -4.23 2.25
CA VAL A 160 -14.34 -5.33 2.78
C VAL A 160 -15.21 -4.81 3.92
N PRO A 161 -16.49 -5.17 3.98
CA PRO A 161 -17.35 -4.84 5.11
C PRO A 161 -16.70 -5.24 6.44
N SER A 162 -16.72 -4.33 7.41
CA SER A 162 -16.16 -4.56 8.75
C SER A 162 -16.81 -5.74 9.50
N ALA A 163 -17.97 -6.22 9.06
CA ALA A 163 -18.61 -7.43 9.56
C ALA A 163 -17.82 -8.73 9.25
N LEU A 164 -16.93 -8.70 8.26
CA LEU A 164 -16.05 -9.82 7.90
C LEU A 164 -14.71 -9.79 8.67
N ARG A 165 -14.54 -8.83 9.60
CA ARG A 165 -13.31 -8.56 10.38
C ARG A 165 -12.86 -9.70 11.30
N HIS A 166 -13.63 -10.78 11.42
CA HIS A 166 -13.40 -11.89 12.36
C HIS A 166 -13.40 -13.29 11.73
N GLN A 167 -12.94 -13.45 10.47
CA GLN A 167 -13.03 -14.76 9.79
C GLN A 167 -11.78 -15.15 8.98
N ALA A 168 -10.60 -15.11 9.60
CA ALA A 168 -9.61 -16.16 9.31
C ALA A 168 -9.75 -17.23 10.38
N ARG A 169 -10.72 -18.14 10.21
CA ARG A 169 -10.73 -19.34 11.04
C ARG A 169 -9.69 -20.29 10.48
N SER A 170 -9.11 -21.14 11.33
CA SER A 170 -8.18 -22.18 10.88
C SER A 170 -8.79 -23.04 9.76
N TYR A 171 -10.11 -23.22 9.76
CA TYR A 171 -10.86 -23.90 8.70
C TYR A 171 -10.83 -23.17 7.33
N ASP A 172 -10.75 -21.84 7.31
CA ASP A 172 -10.72 -21.05 6.08
C ASP A 172 -9.31 -20.97 5.48
N VAL A 173 -8.29 -21.21 6.31
CA VAL A 173 -6.87 -20.99 5.99
C VAL A 173 -6.15 -22.30 5.69
N ASN A 174 -6.33 -23.32 6.53
CA ASN A 174 -5.55 -24.56 6.45
C ASN A 174 -5.75 -25.34 5.13
N PRO A 175 -6.98 -25.52 4.61
CA PRO A 175 -7.18 -26.23 3.34
C PRO A 175 -6.47 -25.56 2.15
N TYR A 176 -6.47 -24.22 2.13
CA TYR A 176 -5.77 -23.45 1.10
C TYR A 176 -4.24 -23.62 1.22
N LEU A 177 -3.69 -23.55 2.44
CA LEU A 177 -2.27 -23.78 2.67
C LEU A 177 -1.82 -25.20 2.30
N GLU A 178 -2.63 -26.22 2.61
CA GLU A 178 -2.36 -27.61 2.25
C GLU A 178 -2.37 -27.82 0.74
N LYS A 179 -3.38 -27.26 0.06
CA LYS A 179 -3.53 -27.34 -1.41
C LYS A 179 -2.39 -26.65 -2.16
N HIS A 180 -1.85 -25.56 -1.60
CA HIS A 180 -0.83 -24.73 -2.23
C HIS A 180 0.56 -24.86 -1.59
N HIS A 181 0.79 -25.93 -0.84
CA HIS A 181 2.09 -26.20 -0.24
C HIS A 181 3.14 -26.44 -1.33
N GLY A 182 4.18 -25.58 -1.38
CA GLY A 182 5.26 -25.69 -2.36
C GLY A 182 4.95 -25.12 -3.75
N CYS A 183 3.91 -24.28 -3.89
CA CYS A 183 3.73 -23.50 -5.12
C CYS A 183 4.96 -22.61 -5.40
N HIS A 184 5.39 -22.58 -6.65
CA HIS A 184 6.28 -21.56 -7.23
C HIS A 184 5.42 -20.79 -8.24
#